data_AF-A0A4Y3FX52-F1
#
_entry.id   AF-A0A4Y3FX52-F1
#
_cell.length_a   1.000
_cell.length_b   1.000
_cell.length_c   1.000
_cell.angle_alpha   90.00
_cell.angle_beta   90.00
_cell.angle_gamma   90.00
#
_symmetry.space_group_name_H-M   'P 1'
#
loop_
_entity.id
_entity.type
_entity.pdbx_description
1 polymer ?
#
loop_
_entity_poly.entity_id
_entity_poly.type
_entity_poly.pdbx_seq_one_letter_code
_entity_poly.pdbx_strand_id
1 'polypeptide(L)' 'MPRFDEGAIGVVSGQILLYAIAAKIPAFSLLAETNEMNPDPKANAGILKVLGKILNFDIDLAYSHGKDRRLSA' A
#
# COMPACT_ATOMS: atom_id res chain seq x y z
N MET A 1 -13.24 -4.34 -1.38
CA MET A 1 -12.18 -3.32 -1.40
C MET A 1 -12.70 -2.19 -2.26
N PRO A 2 -12.66 -0.93 -1.79
CA PRO A 2 -13.09 0.20 -2.61
C PRO A 2 -12.24 0.29 -3.88
N ARG A 3 -12.86 0.70 -4.98
CA ARG A 3 -12.18 0.96 -6.25
C ARG A 3 -11.79 2.45 -6.29
N PHE A 4 -10.64 2.74 -6.88
CA PHE A 4 -10.29 4.11 -7.21
C PHE A 4 -11.06 4.52 -8.46
N ASP A 5 -12.00 5.44 -8.31
CA ASP A 5 -12.96 5.78 -9.37
C ASP A 5 -12.46 6.91 -10.27
N GLU A 6 -11.88 7.97 -9.71
CA GLU A 6 -11.37 9.11 -10.47
C GLU A 6 -10.10 9.74 -9.85
N GLY A 7 -9.22 10.24 -10.72
CA GLY A 7 -7.98 10.93 -10.35
C GLY A 7 -6.76 10.42 -11.11
N ALA A 8 -5.55 10.79 -10.66
CA ALA A 8 -4.30 10.46 -11.33
C ALA A 8 -3.31 9.74 -10.40
N ILE A 9 -2.72 8.65 -10.89
CA ILE A 9 -1.59 7.97 -10.25
C ILE A 9 -0.32 8.46 -10.93
N GLY A 10 0.47 9.27 -10.22
CA GLY A 10 1.68 9.87 -10.76
C GLY A 10 2.93 8.99 -10.67
N VAL A 11 4.01 9.52 -11.26
CA VAL A 11 5.40 9.05 -11.12
C VAL A 11 5.55 7.56 -11.43
N VAL A 12 6.38 6.84 -10.67
CA VAL A 12 6.79 5.46 -10.96
C VAL A 12 5.60 4.51 -10.92
N SER A 13 4.72 4.61 -9.92
CA SER A 13 3.56 3.73 -9.78
C SER A 13 2.61 3.84 -10.97
N GLY A 14 2.35 5.06 -11.44
CA GLY A 14 1.51 5.30 -12.61
C GLY A 14 2.16 4.78 -13.90
N GLN A 15 3.45 5.04 -14.10
CA GLN A 15 4.20 4.60 -15.28
C GLN A 15 4.30 3.07 -15.37
N ILE A 16 4.59 2.39 -14.26
CA ILE A 16 4.64 0.92 -14.21
C ILE A 16 3.26 0.34 -14.50
N LEU A 17 2.20 0.87 -13.89
CA LEU A 17 0.84 0.40 -14.12
C LEU A 17 0.43 0.59 -15.58
N LEU A 18 0.70 1.75 -16.16
CA LEU A 18 0.42 2.05 -17.57
C LEU A 18 1.17 1.09 -18.51
N TYR A 19 2.45 0.85 -18.24
CA TYR A 19 3.24 -0.10 -19.00
C TYR A 19 2.68 -1.52 -18.92
N ALA A 20 2.34 -1.99 -17.71
CA ALA A 20 1.77 -3.32 -17.51
C ALA A 20 0.43 -3.48 -18.25
N ILE A 21 -0.44 -2.46 -18.21
CA ILE A 21 -1.68 -2.44 -18.99
C ILE A 21 -1.40 -2.56 -20.49
N ALA A 22 -0.48 -1.74 -21.02
CA ALA A 22 -0.11 -1.77 -22.43
C ALA A 22 0.48 -3.12 -22.86
N ALA A 23 1.27 -3.74 -21.98
CA ALA A 23 1.89 -5.05 -22.18
C ALA A 23 0.95 -6.24 -21.89
N LYS A 24 -0.30 -6.00 -21.49
CA LYS A 24 -1.28 -7.04 -21.06
C LYS A 24 -0.76 -7.91 -19.91
N ILE A 25 0.04 -7.34 -19.02
CA ILE A 25 0.53 -7.99 -17.81
C ILE A 25 -0.43 -7.65 -16.66
N PRO A 26 -0.96 -8.64 -15.92
CA PRO A 26 -1.80 -8.38 -14.76
C PRO A 26 -1.06 -7.51 -13.73
N ALA A 27 -1.63 -6.36 -13.41
CA ALA A 27 -1.08 -5.43 -12.44
C ALA A 27 -2.20 -4.74 -11.66
N PHE A 28 -1.88 -4.32 -10.44
CA PHE A 28 -2.74 -3.52 -9.59
C PHE A 28 -1.88 -2.48 -8.86
N SER A 29 -2.49 -1.37 -8.47
CA SER A 29 -1.87 -0.37 -7.60
C SER A 29 -2.68 -0.29 -6.31
N LEU A 30 -2.01 -0.35 -5.17
CA LEU A 30 -2.62 -0.16 -3.86
C LEU A 30 -2.36 1.28 -3.42
N LEU A 31 -3.45 2.03 -3.20
CA LEU A 31 -3.41 3.42 -2.78
C LEU A 31 -3.98 3.49 -1.35
N ALA A 32 -3.23 4.10 -0.44
CA ALA A 32 -3.73 4.43 0.88
C ALA A 32 -3.83 5.94 1.01
N GLU A 33 -4.97 6.40 1.51
CA GLU A 33 -5.18 7.79 1.85
C GLU A 33 -4.29 8.17 3.04
N THR A 34 -3.66 9.33 2.95
CA THR A 34 -2.84 9.93 4.00
C THR A 34 -3.39 11.32 4.30
N ASN A 35 -3.53 11.66 5.57
CA ASN A 35 -4.18 12.91 5.97
C ASN A 35 -3.23 14.11 6.06
N GLU A 36 -1.91 13.88 6.06
CA GLU A 36 -0.89 14.91 6.29
C GLU A 36 0.30 14.75 5.34
N MET A 37 1.13 15.80 5.24
CA MET A 37 2.42 15.74 4.55
C MET A 37 3.51 14.97 5.34
N ASN A 38 3.20 14.52 6.55
CA ASN A 38 4.10 13.74 7.38
C ASN A 38 4.07 12.25 6.99
N PRO A 39 5.15 11.49 7.22
CA PRO A 39 5.12 10.04 7.05
C PRO A 39 3.97 9.40 7.85
N ASP A 40 3.12 8.62 7.19
CA ASP A 40 1.97 7.95 7.81
C ASP A 40 2.18 6.41 7.84
N PRO A 41 2.66 5.87 8.97
CA PRO A 41 2.89 4.43 9.09
C PRO A 41 1.58 3.62 9.17
N LYS A 42 0.45 4.25 9.53
CA LYS A 42 -0.86 3.58 9.59
C LYS A 42 -1.42 3.36 8.19
N ALA A 43 -1.29 4.36 7.30
CA ALA A 43 -1.63 4.21 5.89
C ALA A 43 -0.85 3.05 5.25
N ASN A 44 0.46 2.96 5.53
CA ASN A 44 1.30 1.86 5.08
C ASN A 44 0.86 0.49 5.65
N ALA A 45 0.49 0.42 6.94
CA ALA A 45 -0.06 -0.80 7.54
C ALA A 45 -1.31 -1.29 6.79
N GLY A 46 -2.16 -0.35 6.34
CA GLY A 46 -3.33 -0.64 5.51
C GLY A 46 -2.96 -1.32 4.19
N ILE A 47 -1.98 -0.77 3.46
CA ILE A 47 -1.46 -1.35 2.21
C ILE A 47 -0.93 -2.76 2.46
N LEU A 48 -0.07 -2.94 3.46
CA LEU A 48 0.55 -4.23 3.75
C LEU A 48 -0.49 -5.29 4.14
N LYS A 49 -1.52 -4.92 4.90
CA LYS A 49 -2.62 -5.82 5.24
C LYS A 49 -3.40 -6.27 3.99
N VAL A 50 -3.65 -5.36 3.04
CA VAL A 50 -4.32 -5.69 1.77
C VAL A 50 -3.43 -6.57 0.90
N LEU A 51 -2.15 -6.22 0.79
CA LEU A 51 -1.17 -6.98 0.03
C LEU A 51 -1.02 -8.41 0.59
N GLY A 52 -0.95 -8.54 1.91
CA GLY A 52 -0.92 -9.85 2.59
C GLY A 52 -2.12 -10.71 2.24
N LYS A 53 -3.32 -10.13 2.15
CA LYS A 53 -4.53 -10.86 1.69
C LYS A 53 -4.46 -11.27 0.22
N ILE A 54 -3.92 -10.42 -0.66
CA ILE A 54 -3.79 -10.71 -2.09
C ILE A 54 -2.78 -11.84 -2.34
N LEU A 55 -1.67 -11.83 -1.60
CA LEU A 55 -0.56 -12.78 -1.76
C LEU A 55 -0.63 -13.98 -0.80
N ASN A 56 -1.62 -14.01 0.10
CA ASN A 56 -1.74 -14.99 1.18
C ASN A 56 -0.49 -15.04 2.09
N PHE A 57 0.04 -13.87 2.44
CA PHE A 57 1.16 -13.72 3.37
C PHE A 57 0.67 -13.23 4.73
N ASP A 58 1.25 -13.80 5.79
CA ASP A 58 1.14 -13.26 7.14
C ASP A 58 2.24 -12.20 7.34
N ILE A 59 1.86 -10.93 7.29
CA ILE A 59 2.78 -9.80 7.41
C ILE A 59 2.62 -9.20 8.80
N ASP A 60 3.71 -9.21 9.57
CA ASP A 60 3.76 -8.60 10.88
C ASP A 60 3.78 -7.06 10.79
N LEU A 61 2.72 -6.44 11.29
CA LEU A 61 2.51 -4.98 11.23
C LEU A 61 2.85 -4.27 12.55
N ALA A 62 3.57 -4.90 13.47
CA ALA A 62 3.86 -4.33 14.79
C ALA A 62 4.56 -2.95 14.69
N TYR A 63 5.56 -2.83 13.82
CA TYR A 63 6.29 -1.57 13.62
C TYR A 63 5.44 -0.47 12.99
N SER A 64 4.50 -0.82 12.09
CA SER A 64 3.65 0.15 11.40
C SER A 64 2.56 0.77 12.29
N HIS A 65 2.24 0.14 13.42
CA HIS A 65 1.30 0.70 14.41
C HIS A 65 1.97 1.63 15.43
N GLY A 66 3.27 1.92 15.28
CA GLY A 66 4.01 2.69 16.27
C GLY A 66 4.23 1.94 17.59
N LYS A 67 4.02 0.62 17.61
CA LYS A 67 4.43 -0.21 18.75
C LYS A 67 5.92 -0.47 18.66
N ASP A 68 6.68 0.32 19.41
CA ASP A 68 8.09 0.00 19.65
C ASP A 68 8.17 -1.30 20.47
N ARG A 69 8.65 -2.37 19.84
CA ARG A 69 8.88 -3.67 20.49
C ARG A 69 9.96 -3.62 21.58
N ARG A 70 10.63 -2.49 21.76
CA ARG A 70 11.70 -2.31 22.75
C ARG A 70 11.20 -2.00 24.17
N LEU A 71 9.89 -1.87 24.39
CA LEU A 71 9.30 -1.57 25.71
C LEU A 71 8.48 -2.74 26.31
N SER A 72 8.60 -3.96 25.78
CA SER A 72 7.90 -5.15 26.30
C SER A 72 8.85 -6.22 26.85
N ALA A 73 9.88 -5.79 27.59
CA ALA A 73 10.77 -6.65 28.36
C ALA A 73 10.79 -6.20 29.82
#